data_AF-A0A3R8MWI0-F1
#
_entry.id   AF-A0A3R8MWI0-F1
#
_cell.length_a   1.000
_cell.length_b   1.000
_cell.length_c   1.000
_cell.angle_alpha   90.00
_cell.angle_beta   90.00
_cell.angle_gamma   90.00
#
_symmetry.space_group_name_H-M   'P 1'
#
loop_
_entity.id
_entity.type
_entity.pdbx_description
1 polymer ?
#
loop_
_entity_poly.entity_id
_entity_poly.type
_entity_poly.pdbx_seq_one_letter_code
_entity_poly.pdbx_strand_id
1 'polypeptide(L)'
;MKLTLHNYQVVAKDFIIGHPYAAVILDMGMGKTATTLSAVNELMFDRFEVTKVLVIAPLRVANTVWSDEIEQWTELRHLRYSK
;
A
#
# COMPACT_ATOMS: atom_id res chain seq x y z
N MET A 1 -10.14 -7.10 -9.11
CA MET A 1 -10.72 -7.87 -7.98
C MET A 1 -11.09 -6.89 -6.88
N LYS A 2 -12.09 -7.19 -6.05
CA LYS A 2 -12.43 -6.34 -4.91
C LYS A 2 -11.43 -6.60 -3.78
N LEU A 3 -10.76 -5.57 -3.30
CA LEU A 3 -9.86 -5.67 -2.14
C LEU A 3 -10.68 -5.61 -0.86
N THR A 4 -10.48 -6.56 0.03
CA THR A 4 -11.03 -6.54 1.38
C THR A 4 -9.92 -6.98 2.32
N LEU A 5 -9.47 -6.04 3.15
CA LEU A 5 -8.38 -6.29 4.07
C LEU A 5 -8.81 -7.27 5.17
N HIS A 6 -7.94 -8.23 5.47
CA HIS A 6 -8.07 -9.03 6.68
C HIS A 6 -7.81 -8.18 7.93
N ASN A 7 -8.31 -8.62 9.09
CA ASN A 7 -8.17 -7.87 10.34
C ASN A 7 -6.71 -7.49 10.66
N TYR A 8 -5.76 -8.41 10.42
CA TYR A 8 -4.34 -8.11 10.66
C TYR A 8 -3.78 -7.03 9.72
N GLN A 9 -4.31 -6.93 8.50
CA GLN A 9 -3.94 -5.89 7.54
C GLN A 9 -4.56 -4.55 7.93
N VAL A 10 -5.79 -4.54 8.46
CA VAL A 10 -6.41 -3.32 9.00
C VAL A 10 -5.55 -2.77 10.15
N VAL A 11 -5.17 -3.63 11.11
CA VAL A 11 -4.28 -3.24 12.22
C VAL A 11 -2.95 -2.70 11.70
N ALA A 12 -2.32 -3.36 10.74
CA ALA A 12 -1.06 -2.91 10.15
C ALA A 12 -1.20 -1.58 9.37
N LYS A 13 -2.29 -1.42 8.61
CA LYS A 13 -2.63 -0.18 7.88
C LYS A 13 -2.79 0.98 8.86
N ASP A 14 -3.58 0.81 9.89
CA ASP A 14 -3.83 1.84 10.90
C ASP A 14 -2.56 2.17 11.69
N PHE A 15 -1.68 1.19 11.92
CA PHE A 15 -0.37 1.42 12.52
C PHE A 15 0.53 2.31 11.63
N ILE A 16 0.57 2.06 10.31
CA ILE A 16 1.31 2.92 9.36
C ILE A 16 0.77 4.35 9.39
N ILE A 17 -0.56 4.51 9.41
CA ILE A 17 -1.21 5.82 9.39
C ILE A 17 -1.00 6.59 10.70
N GLY A 18 -1.05 5.90 11.85
CA GLY A 18 -0.94 6.52 13.16
C GLY A 18 0.48 6.90 13.59
N HIS A 19 1.51 6.46 12.85
CA HIS A 19 2.91 6.68 13.22
C HIS A 19 3.68 7.31 12.04
N PRO A 20 4.31 8.49 12.23
CA PRO A 20 5.13 9.12 11.19
C PRO A 20 6.26 8.22 10.66
N TYR A 21 6.74 7.29 11.49
CA TYR A 21 7.74 6.29 11.14
C TYR A 21 7.29 4.93 11.67
N ALA A 22 7.17 3.94 10.78
CA ALA A 22 6.67 2.61 11.11
C ALA A 22 7.54 1.51 10.48
N ALA A 23 7.75 0.43 11.22
CA ALA A 23 8.27 -0.83 10.69
C ALA A 23 7.18 -1.90 10.81
N VAL A 24 6.73 -2.43 9.67
CA VAL A 24 5.71 -3.48 9.60
C VAL A 24 6.37 -4.75 9.09
N ILE A 25 6.45 -5.78 9.94
CA ILE A 25 7.08 -7.06 9.62
C ILE A 25 5.98 -8.12 9.51
N LEU A 26 5.80 -8.65 8.29
CA LEU A 26 4.79 -9.66 7.98
C LEU A 26 5.38 -10.75 7.10
N ASP A 27 4.92 -11.98 7.31
CA ASP A 27 5.34 -13.15 6.53
C ASP A 27 4.96 -13.06 5.04
N MET A 28 5.59 -13.90 4.23
CA MET A 28 5.27 -14.01 2.80
C MET A 28 3.80 -14.43 2.60
N GLY A 29 3.14 -13.84 1.60
CA GLY A 29 1.73 -14.11 1.31
C GLY A 29 0.72 -13.31 2.16
N MET A 30 1.15 -12.56 3.17
CA MET A 30 0.28 -11.76 4.05
C MET A 30 -0.21 -10.43 3.44
N GLY A 31 -0.12 -10.26 2.11
CA GLY A 31 -0.59 -9.06 1.41
C GLY A 31 0.07 -7.75 1.88
N LYS A 32 1.39 -7.76 2.08
CA LYS A 32 2.18 -6.58 2.51
C LYS A 32 1.95 -5.36 1.63
N THR A 33 2.08 -5.55 0.31
CA THR A 33 1.98 -4.44 -0.66
C THR A 33 0.57 -3.85 -0.70
N ALA A 34 -0.46 -4.68 -0.79
CA ALA A 34 -1.85 -4.23 -0.73
C ALA A 34 -2.19 -3.48 0.57
N THR A 35 -1.65 -3.94 1.71
CA THR A 35 -1.81 -3.27 3.01
C THR A 35 -1.18 -1.87 2.99
N THR A 36 0.06 -1.77 2.53
CA THR A 36 0.77 -0.48 2.44
C THR A 36 0.10 0.46 1.43
N LEU A 37 -0.32 -0.04 0.27
CA LEU A 37 -1.04 0.75 -0.73
C LEU A 37 -2.39 1.25 -0.20
N SER A 38 -3.09 0.46 0.61
CA SER A 38 -4.33 0.90 1.26
C SER A 38 -4.07 2.04 2.25
N ALA A 39 -2.96 1.99 3.01
CA ALA A 39 -2.57 3.08 3.90
C ALA A 39 -2.22 4.35 3.11
N VAL A 40 -1.45 4.21 2.03
CA VAL A 40 -1.13 5.32 1.12
C VAL A 40 -2.40 5.93 0.52
N ASN A 41 -3.35 5.11 0.09
CA ASN A 41 -4.59 5.57 -0.49
C ASN A 41 -5.38 6.46 0.48
N GLU A 42 -5.52 6.01 1.74
CA GLU A 42 -6.20 6.78 2.78
C GLU A 42 -5.48 8.10 3.09
N LEU A 43 -4.15 8.07 3.22
CA LEU A 43 -3.35 9.27 3.44
C LEU A 43 -3.49 10.29 2.30
N MET A 44 -3.65 9.81 1.05
CA MET A 44 -3.79 10.67 -0.12
C MET A 44 -5.20 11.25 -0.30
N PHE A 45 -6.24 10.43 -0.16
CA PHE A 45 -7.59 10.78 -0.63
C PHE A 45 -8.65 10.91 0.45
N ASP A 46 -8.41 10.38 1.64
CA ASP A 46 -9.34 10.52 2.77
C ASP A 46 -8.82 11.57 3.78
N ARG A 47 -7.49 11.60 3.99
CA ARG A 47 -6.84 12.49 4.96
C ARG A 47 -6.14 13.69 4.34
N PHE A 48 -5.79 13.61 3.05
CA PHE A 48 -5.08 14.65 2.31
C PHE A 48 -3.74 15.08 2.95
N GLU A 49 -3.06 14.16 3.64
CA GLU A 49 -1.80 14.41 4.32
C GLU A 49 -0.59 14.28 3.37
N VAL A 50 -0.72 13.50 2.29
CA VAL A 50 0.35 13.27 1.32
C VAL A 50 -0.16 13.41 -0.12
N THR A 51 0.71 13.82 -1.03
CA THR A 51 0.35 14.04 -2.45
C THR A 51 1.16 13.19 -3.42
N LYS A 52 2.37 12.78 -3.04
CA LYS A 52 3.24 11.88 -3.80
C LYS A 52 3.98 10.97 -2.84
N VAL A 53 4.15 9.70 -3.23
CA VAL A 53 4.84 8.68 -2.45
C VAL A 53 6.02 8.13 -3.25
N LEU A 54 7.19 8.06 -2.62
CA LEU A 54 8.38 7.41 -3.16
C LEU A 54 8.47 5.99 -2.60
N VAL A 55 8.50 5.00 -3.49
CA VAL A 55 8.73 3.61 -3.12
C VAL A 55 10.19 3.25 -3.43
N ILE A 56 10.92 2.77 -2.42
CA ILE A 56 12.27 2.25 -2.57
C ILE A 56 12.22 0.75 -2.34
N ALA A 57 12.61 -0.04 -3.34
CA ALA A 57 12.55 -1.49 -3.30
C ALA A 57 13.60 -2.11 -4.22
N PRO A 58 13.91 -3.42 -4.09
CA PRO A 58 14.73 -4.14 -5.07
C PRO A 58 14.19 -3.97 -6.50
N LEU A 59 15.07 -3.87 -7.50
CA LEU A 59 14.73 -3.52 -8.89
C LEU A 59 13.53 -4.31 -9.44
N ARG A 60 13.50 -5.64 -9.24
CA ARG A 60 12.38 -6.48 -9.70
C ARG A 60 11.07 -6.11 -9.01
N VAL A 61 11.10 -5.87 -7.70
CA VAL A 61 9.91 -5.54 -6.90
C VAL A 61 9.37 -4.18 -7.30
N ALA A 62 10.24 -3.18 -7.48
CA ALA A 62 9.85 -1.85 -7.96
C ALA A 62 9.24 -1.91 -9.38
N ASN A 63 9.74 -2.80 -10.24
CA ASN A 63 9.28 -2.93 -11.61
C ASN A 63 8.00 -3.75 -11.79
N THR A 64 7.60 -4.59 -10.84
CA THR A 64 6.43 -5.48 -11.02
C THR A 64 5.44 -5.37 -9.87
N VAL A 65 5.85 -5.76 -8.66
CA VAL A 65 4.93 -6.04 -7.54
C VAL A 65 3.99 -4.88 -7.22
N TRP A 66 4.49 -3.64 -7.18
CA TRP A 66 3.67 -2.48 -6.87
C TRP A 66 2.68 -2.13 -7.98
N SER A 67 3.11 -2.17 -9.24
CA SER A 67 2.22 -1.93 -10.38
C SER A 67 1.16 -3.03 -10.50
N ASP A 68 1.55 -4.29 -10.31
CA ASP A 68 0.65 -5.44 -10.41
C ASP A 68 -0.46 -5.37 -9.35
N GLU A 69 -0.12 -5.02 -8.10
CA GLU A 69 -1.08 -4.87 -7.01
C GLU A 69 -2.04 -3.69 -7.26
N ILE A 70 -1.54 -2.53 -7.73
CA ILE A 70 -2.38 -1.39 -8.11
C ILE A 70 -3.38 -1.78 -9.21
N GLU A 71 -2.94 -2.51 -10.22
CA GLU A 71 -3.77 -2.94 -11.34
C GLU A 71 -4.71 -4.10 -10.98
N GLN A 72 -4.38 -4.91 -9.98
CA GLN A 72 -5.20 -6.04 -9.56
C GLN A 72 -6.47 -5.58 -8.82
N TRP A 73 -6.36 -4.58 -7.95
CA TRP A 73 -7.41 -4.22 -6.98
C TRP A 73 -8.23 -3.01 -7.43
N THR A 74 -9.56 -3.18 -7.52
CA THR A 74 -10.48 -2.14 -8.01
C THR A 74 -10.35 -0.82 -7.23
N GLU A 75 -10.18 -0.92 -5.91
CA GLU A 75 -10.02 0.19 -4.98
C GLU A 75 -8.71 0.96 -5.21
N LEU A 76 -7.66 0.31 -5.72
CA LEU A 76 -6.34 0.91 -5.88
C LEU A 76 -6.05 1.35 -7.32
N ARG A 77 -6.79 0.86 -8.32
CA ARG A 77 -6.57 1.12 -9.75
C ARG A 77 -6.51 2.59 -10.18
N HIS A 78 -7.03 3.50 -9.36
CA HIS A 78 -6.99 4.92 -9.64
C HIS A 78 -5.65 5.58 -9.26
N LEU A 79 -4.82 4.88 -8.47
CA LEU A 79 -3.45 5.31 -8.16
C LEU A 79 -2.61 5.30 -9.43
N ARG A 80 -1.94 6.42 -9.69
CA ARG A 80 -1.01 6.56 -10.82
C ARG A 80 0.41 6.39 -10.31
N TYR A 81 1.24 5.70 -11.09
CA TYR A 81 2.62 5.44 -10.76
C TYR A 81 3.54 5.73 -11.96
N SER A 82 4.80 6.02 -11.68
CA SER A 82 5.88 6.17 -12.66
C SER A 82 7.11 5.41 -12.16
N LYS A 83 7.88 4.84 -13.09
CA LYS A 83 9.12 4.08 -12.81
C LYS A 83 10.32 4.91 -13.22
#